data_AF-A0A9D2H4D7-F1
#
_entry.id   AF-A0A9D2H4D7-F1
#
_cell.length_a   1.000
_cell.length_b   1.000
_cell.length_c   1.000
_cell.angle_alpha   90.00
_cell.angle_beta   90.00
_cell.angle_gamma   90.00
#
_symmetry.space_group_name_H-M   'P 1'
#
loop_
_entity.id
_entity.type
_entity.pdbx_description
1 polymer ?
#
loop_
_entity_poly.entity_id
_entity_poly.type
_entity_poly.pdbx_seq_one_letter_code
_entity_poly.pdbx_strand_id
1 'polypeptide(L)' 'KMNGHTASFYTLIARDTVDQEFAQNRQRFLAEQGYSYTILDAADAVGAV' A
#
# COMPACT_ATOMS: atom_id res chain seq x y z
N LYS A 1 11.89 -2.70 24.71
CA LYS A 1 10.56 -3.35 24.70
C LYS A 1 9.92 -3.03 23.35
N MET A 2 9.88 -3.99 22.42
CA MET A 2 9.13 -3.82 21.17
C MET A 2 7.67 -4.08 21.52
N ASN A 3 6.90 -3.01 21.71
CA ASN A 3 5.45 -3.15 21.81
C ASN A 3 5.03 -3.80 20.48
N GLY A 4 4.39 -4.98 20.53
CA GLY A 4 4.06 -5.81 19.36
C GLY A 4 3.00 -5.21 18.43
N HIS A 5 3.04 -3.90 18.21
CA HIS A 5 2.21 -3.22 17.23
C HIS A 5 2.75 -3.53 15.85
N THR A 6 1.91 -4.13 15.03
CA THR A 6 2.16 -4.27 13.60
C THR A 6 2.34 -2.88 12.99
N ALA A 7 3.53 -2.59 12.46
CA ALA A 7 3.78 -1.36 11.73
C ALA A 7 3.08 -1.43 10.37
N SER A 8 2.37 -0.37 10.00
CA SER A 8 1.70 -0.24 8.70
C SER A 8 2.31 0.91 7.92
N PHE A 9 2.52 0.72 6.62
CA PHE A 9 3.05 1.73 5.72
C PHE A 9 2.01 2.05 4.65
N TYR A 10 1.81 3.34 4.40
CA TYR A 10 0.86 3.83 3.41
C TYR A 10 1.59 4.61 2.32
N THR A 11 1.09 4.55 1.10
CA THR A 11 1.58 5.33 -0.03
C THR A 11 0.38 5.89 -0.78
N LEU A 12 0.37 7.20 -0.98
CA LEU A 12 -0.67 7.86 -1.77
C LEU A 12 -0.27 7.83 -3.24
N ILE A 13 -1.19 7.40 -4.09
CA ILE A 13 -0.98 7.24 -5.53
C ILE A 13 -2.04 8.08 -6.25
N ALA A 14 -1.60 8.97 -7.13
CA ALA A 14 -2.51 9.71 -7.98
C ALA A 14 -2.99 8.82 -9.15
N ARG A 15 -4.31 8.76 -9.33
CA ARG A 15 -4.92 8.02 -10.45
C ARG A 15 -4.56 8.66 -11.79
N ASP A 16 -4.41 7.83 -12.83
CA ASP A 16 -4.08 8.23 -14.21
C ASP A 16 -2.70 8.91 -14.33
N THR A 17 -1.78 8.58 -13.43
CA THR A 17 -0.40 9.07 -13.45
C THR A 17 0.61 7.93 -13.39
N VAL A 18 1.87 8.26 -13.67
CA VAL A 18 3.00 7.32 -13.59
C VAL A 18 3.16 6.68 -12.19
N ASP A 19 2.60 7.28 -11.13
CA ASP A 19 2.60 6.69 -9.79
C ASP A 19 1.92 5.30 -9.73
N GLN A 20 0.99 4.99 -10.63
CA GLN A 20 0.37 3.66 -10.70
C GLN A 20 1.36 2.57 -11.14
N GLU A 21 2.28 2.89 -12.06
CA GLU A 21 3.33 1.93 -12.46
C GLU A 21 4.34 1.73 -11.32
N PHE A 22 4.71 2.79 -10.61
CA PHE A 22 5.55 2.69 -9.42
C PHE A 22 4.88 1.87 -8.31
N ALA A 23 3.56 1.98 -8.14
CA ALA A 23 2.80 1.18 -7.19
C ALA A 23 2.84 -0.32 -7.53
N GLN A 24 2.67 -0.68 -8.80
CA GLN A 24 2.77 -2.08 -9.25
C GLN A 24 4.18 -2.65 -9.04
N ASN A 25 5.21 -1.88 -9.36
CA ASN A 25 6.60 -2.29 -9.14
C ASN A 25 6.90 -2.51 -7.65
N ARG A 26 6.41 -1.61 -6.79
CA ARG A 26 6.52 -1.73 -5.34
C ARG A 26 5.75 -2.95 -4.80
N GLN A 27 4.56 -3.22 -5.32
CA GLN A 27 3.79 -4.40 -4.97
C GLN A 27 4.58 -5.68 -5.24
N ARG A 28 5.18 -5.81 -6.44
CA ARG A 28 6.02 -6.98 -6.78
C ARG A 28 7.20 -7.12 -5.83
N PHE A 29 7.94 -6.03 -5.61
CA PHE A 29 9.10 -6.03 -4.72
C PHE A 29 8.75 -6.42 -3.27
N LEU A 30 7.64 -5.91 -2.74
CA LEU A 30 7.17 -6.23 -1.38
C LEU A 30 6.62 -7.65 -1.27
N ALA A 31 5.87 -8.10 -2.28
CA ALA A 31 5.35 -9.46 -2.33
C ALA A 31 6.49 -10.51 -2.40
N GLU A 32 7.55 -10.24 -3.16
CA GLU A 32 8.76 -11.10 -3.22
C GLU A 32 9.48 -11.21 -1.87
N GLN A 33 9.42 -10.17 -1.04
CA GLN A 33 9.95 -10.17 0.33
C GLN A 33 8.97 -10.77 1.36
N GLY A 34 7.78 -11.18 0.93
CA GLY A 34 6.76 -11.77 1.79
C GLY A 34 5.90 -10.75 2.55
N TYR A 35 5.93 -9.47 2.18
CA TYR A 35 5.05 -8.47 2.74
C TYR A 35 3.69 -8.47 2.03
N SER A 36 2.62 -8.34 2.82
CA SER A 36 1.29 -8.11 2.27
C SER A 36 1.18 -6.68 1.75
N TYR A 37 0.65 -6.53 0.54
CA TYR A 37 0.43 -5.25 -0.11
C TYR A 37 -0.97 -5.20 -0.71
N THR A 38 -1.70 -4.12 -0.45
CA THR A 38 -3.07 -3.92 -0.94
C THR A 38 -3.18 -2.53 -1.53
N ILE A 39 -3.72 -2.45 -2.75
CA ILE A 39 -4.08 -1.18 -3.38
C ILE A 39 -5.56 -0.97 -3.10
N LEU A 40 -5.88 0.15 -2.44
CA LEU A 40 -7.25 0.58 -2.16
C LEU A 40 -7.53 1.81 -3.00
N ASP A 41 -8.73 1.91 -3.57
CA ASP A 41 -9.18 3.19 -4.11
C ASP A 41 -9.46 4.17 -2.96
N ALA A 42 -9.30 5.47 -3.25
CA ALA A 42 -9.60 6.50 -2.27
C ALA A 42 -11.05 6.47 -1.80
N ALA A 43 -12.01 6.13 -2.67
CA ALA A 43 -13.43 6.00 -2.30
C ALA A 43 -13.65 4.83 -1.33
N ASP A 44 -12.96 3.71 -1.53
CA ASP A 44 -13.03 2.52 -0.66
C ASP A 44 -12.32 2.74 0.68
N ALA A 45 -11.27 3.56 0.72
CA ALA A 45 -10.49 3.83 1.93
C ALA A 45 -11.22 4.73 2.94
N VAL A 46 -12.12 5.60 2.50
CA VAL A 46 -12.82 6.58 3.36
C VAL A 46 -14.12 6.00 3.94
N GLY A 47 -14.68 4.93 3.36
CA GLY A 47 -15.95 4.33 3.79
C GLY A 47 -15.87 3.31 4.93
N ALA A 48 -14.67 3.01 5.45
CA ALA A 48 -14.45 1.98 6.47
C ALA A 48 -14.34 2.51 7.92
N VAL A 49 -14.89 3.71 8.20
CA VAL A 49 -14.84 4.38 9.52
C VAL A 49 -16.19 4.41 10.21
#